data_AF-A0A7V9NNK4-F1
#
_entry.id   AF-A0A7V9NNK4-F1
#
_cell.length_a   1.000
_cell.length_b   1.000
_cell.length_c   1.000
_cell.angle_alpha   90.00
_cell.angle_beta   90.00
_cell.angle_gamma   90.00
#
_symmetry.space_group_name_H-M   'P 1'
#
loop_
_entity.id
_entity.type
_entity.pdbx_description
1 polymer ?
#
loop_
_entity_poly.entity_id
_entity_poly.type
_entity_poly.pdbx_seq_one_letter_code
_entity_poly.pdbx_strand_id
1 'polypeptide(L)'
;MNFESETLNSIWACDTDENSIKIAVENAELNNCENINFYVGSIGEETPKFDFVCANLTVDVIVPLLPLLIEKTEMILVLSGILSEQENFVAEKLNELGISDFKVETDGEWISLKFSRRQ
;
A
#
# COMPACT_ATOMS: atom_id res chain seq x y z
N MET A 1 -24.84 21.81 -19.50
CA MET A 1 -24.36 21.98 -18.11
C MET A 1 -23.20 21.03 -17.97
N ASN A 2 -21.99 21.60 -17.90
CA ASN A 2 -20.76 20.84 -17.74
C ASN A 2 -20.70 20.39 -16.28
N PHE A 3 -20.85 19.09 -16.05
CA PHE A 3 -20.26 18.48 -14.87
C PHE A 3 -18.99 17.83 -15.37
N GLU A 4 -17.90 18.59 -15.37
CA GLU A 4 -16.59 17.98 -15.21
C GLU A 4 -16.69 17.20 -13.91
N SER A 5 -16.70 15.87 -13.99
CA SER A 5 -16.50 15.05 -12.82
C SER A 5 -15.10 15.40 -12.33
N GLU A 6 -15.01 16.25 -11.31
CA GLU A 6 -13.81 16.31 -10.48
C GLU A 6 -13.45 14.86 -10.19
N THR A 7 -12.29 14.44 -10.66
CA THR A 7 -11.71 13.14 -10.31
C THR A 7 -11.59 13.16 -8.80
N LEU A 8 -12.59 12.60 -8.11
CA LEU A 8 -12.59 12.42 -6.68
C LEU A 8 -11.41 11.50 -6.37
N ASN A 9 -10.29 12.11 -5.96
CA ASN A 9 -9.14 11.38 -5.43
C ASN A 9 -9.58 10.78 -4.10
N SER A 10 -10.18 9.59 -4.16
CA SER A 10 -10.63 8.87 -2.98
C SER A 10 -9.51 7.99 -2.45
N ILE A 11 -9.16 8.17 -1.18
CA ILE A 11 -8.21 7.31 -0.47
C ILE A 11 -9.00 6.13 0.10
N TRP A 12 -8.44 4.92 0.05
CA TRP A 12 -8.99 3.76 0.72
C TRP A 12 -7.98 3.28 1.76
N ALA A 13 -8.42 3.08 2.99
CA ALA A 13 -7.59 2.65 4.10
C ALA A 13 -8.25 1.46 4.82
N CYS A 14 -7.48 0.40 5.06
CA CYS A 14 -7.97 -0.79 5.71
C CYS A 14 -6.98 -1.35 6.71
N ASP A 15 -7.52 -2.04 7.72
CA ASP A 15 -6.79 -2.81 8.71
C ASP A 15 -7.71 -3.94 9.19
N THR A 16 -7.15 -5.09 9.55
CA THR A 16 -7.92 -6.21 10.10
C THR A 16 -8.29 -5.99 11.57
N ASP A 17 -7.61 -5.07 12.27
CA ASP A 17 -7.98 -4.63 13.62
C ASP A 17 -8.95 -3.44 13.58
N GLU A 18 -10.14 -3.65 14.12
CA GLU A 18 -11.18 -2.61 14.27
C GLU A 18 -10.68 -1.40 15.08
N ASN A 19 -9.81 -1.61 16.07
CA ASN A 19 -9.26 -0.51 16.86
C ASN A 19 -8.32 0.38 16.03
N SER A 20 -7.52 -0.21 15.13
CA SER A 20 -6.67 0.54 14.20
C SER A 20 -7.51 1.45 13.30
N ILE A 21 -8.63 0.94 12.77
CA ILE A 21 -9.56 1.74 11.96
C ILE A 21 -10.15 2.89 12.76
N LYS A 22 -10.63 2.63 13.99
CA LYS A 22 -11.17 3.67 14.85
C LYS A 22 -10.16 4.79 15.11
N ILE A 23 -8.92 4.44 15.45
CA ILE A 23 -7.84 5.40 15.68
C ILE A 23 -7.51 6.18 14.41
N ALA A 24 -7.49 5.52 13.25
CA ALA A 24 -7.21 6.16 11.97
C ALA A 24 -8.30 7.19 11.59
N VAL A 25 -9.58 6.88 11.86
CA VAL A 25 -10.69 7.82 11.69
C VAL A 25 -10.53 9.03 12.61
N GLU A 26 -10.30 8.81 13.90
CA GLU A 26 -10.09 9.91 14.87
C GLU A 26 -8.90 10.81 14.47
N ASN A 27 -7.79 10.20 14.01
CA ASN A 27 -6.63 10.94 13.52
C ASN A 27 -6.94 11.75 12.26
N ALA A 28 -7.73 11.21 11.33
CA ALA A 28 -8.13 11.93 10.13
C ALA A 28 -9.00 13.14 10.47
N GLU A 29 -9.96 12.98 11.39
CA GLU A 29 -10.81 14.07 11.89
C GLU A 29 -9.98 15.18 12.56
N LEU A 30 -9.04 14.82 13.44
CA LEU A 30 -8.16 15.78 14.12
C LEU A 30 -7.29 16.60 13.17
N ASN A 31 -6.94 16.03 12.00
CA ASN A 31 -6.11 16.68 11.00
C ASN A 31 -6.91 17.30 9.84
N ASN A 32 -8.24 17.25 9.87
CA ASN A 32 -9.12 17.67 8.77
C ASN A 32 -8.78 16.97 7.43
N CYS A 33 -8.43 15.69 7.50
CA CYS A 33 -8.21 14.85 6.32
C CYS A 33 -9.55 14.27 5.85
N GLU A 34 -9.99 14.70 4.67
CA GLU A 34 -11.26 14.28 4.07
C GLU A 34 -11.03 13.27 2.93
N ASN A 35 -12.12 12.67 2.41
CA ASN A 35 -12.13 11.75 1.27
C ASN A 35 -11.36 10.43 1.48
N ILE A 36 -11.39 9.90 2.71
CA ILE A 36 -10.83 8.60 3.05
C ILE A 36 -11.97 7.60 3.36
N ASN A 37 -12.02 6.52 2.59
CA ASN A 37 -12.90 5.38 2.84
C ASN A 37 -12.18 4.37 3.74
N PHE A 38 -12.58 4.31 5.00
CA PHE A 38 -12.07 3.34 5.96
C PHE A 38 -12.92 2.06 5.97
N TYR A 39 -12.28 0.90 6.05
CA TYR A 39 -12.99 -0.36 6.31
C TYR A 39 -12.15 -1.35 7.12
N VAL A 40 -12.81 -2.16 7.95
CA VAL A 40 -12.17 -3.25 8.69
C VAL A 40 -12.06 -4.47 7.77
N GLY A 41 -10.85 -4.96 7.57
CA GLY A 41 -10.53 -6.09 6.71
C GLY A 41 -9.18 -5.96 6.01
N SER A 42 -8.95 -6.86 5.07
CA SER A 42 -7.78 -6.83 4.18
C SER A 42 -8.22 -6.54 2.74
N ILE A 43 -7.26 -6.33 1.86
CA ILE A 43 -7.49 -6.33 0.42
C ILE A 43 -7.95 -7.72 -0.07
N GLY A 44 -8.76 -7.74 -1.14
CA GLY A 44 -9.25 -8.96 -1.77
C GLY A 44 -9.42 -8.79 -3.28
N GLU A 45 -9.98 -9.81 -3.94
CA GLU A 45 -10.21 -9.80 -5.40
C GLU A 45 -11.11 -8.63 -5.83
N GLU A 46 -12.13 -8.31 -5.03
CA GLU A 46 -13.08 -7.21 -5.26
C GLU A 46 -12.50 -5.82 -4.94
N THR A 47 -11.28 -5.75 -4.37
CA THR A 47 -10.62 -4.46 -4.12
C THR A 47 -10.36 -3.77 -5.45
N PRO A 48 -10.76 -2.49 -5.62
CA PRO A 48 -10.45 -1.71 -6.82
C PRO A 48 -8.95 -1.59 -7.04
N LYS A 49 -8.58 -1.18 -8.24
CA LYS A 49 -7.19 -0.82 -8.53
C LYS A 49 -6.95 0.65 -8.25
N PHE A 50 -5.73 0.97 -7.83
CA PHE A 50 -5.31 2.31 -7.46
C PHE A 50 -4.02 2.68 -8.17
N ASP A 51 -3.93 3.94 -8.57
CA ASP A 51 -2.70 4.53 -9.11
C ASP A 51 -1.53 4.42 -8.14
N PHE A 52 -1.81 4.56 -6.84
CA PHE A 52 -0.84 4.46 -5.76
C PHE A 52 -1.34 3.49 -4.68
N VAL A 53 -0.51 2.51 -4.34
CA VAL A 53 -0.74 1.58 -3.23
C VAL A 53 0.45 1.63 -2.28
N CYS A 54 0.17 1.70 -0.98
CA CYS A 54 1.20 1.56 0.05
C CYS A 54 0.77 0.55 1.12
N ALA A 55 1.72 -0.26 1.57
CA ALA A 55 1.56 -1.19 2.68
C ALA A 55 2.76 -1.07 3.63
N ASN A 56 2.53 -0.57 4.84
CA ASN A 56 3.53 -0.53 5.90
C ASN A 56 3.23 -1.64 6.91
N LEU A 57 3.75 -2.83 6.65
CA LEU A 57 3.38 -4.08 7.32
C LEU A 57 4.62 -4.95 7.52
N THR A 58 4.51 -5.96 8.37
CA THR A 58 5.59 -6.94 8.53
C THR A 58 5.73 -7.83 7.29
N VAL A 59 6.93 -8.37 7.06
CA VAL A 59 7.23 -9.22 5.91
C VAL A 59 6.33 -10.45 5.81
N ASP A 60 5.96 -11.05 6.95
CA ASP A 60 5.06 -12.21 7.00
C ASP A 60 3.63 -11.90 6.53
N VAL A 61 3.22 -10.63 6.57
CA VAL A 61 1.94 -10.17 6.01
C VAL A 61 2.11 -9.69 4.56
N ILE A 62 3.21 -9.00 4.25
CA ILE A 62 3.48 -8.50 2.89
C ILE A 62 3.59 -9.64 1.89
N VAL A 63 4.38 -10.68 2.18
CA VAL A 63 4.70 -11.73 1.19
C VAL A 63 3.46 -12.47 0.69
N PRO A 64 2.53 -12.91 1.56
CA PRO A 64 1.27 -13.52 1.11
C PRO A 64 0.38 -12.56 0.28
N LEU A 65 0.41 -11.26 0.58
CA LEU A 65 -0.40 -10.25 -0.11
C LEU A 65 0.25 -9.72 -1.39
N LEU A 66 1.54 -10.00 -1.61
CA LEU A 66 2.35 -9.39 -2.65
C LEU A 66 1.76 -9.51 -4.06
N PRO A 67 1.23 -10.67 -4.51
CA PRO A 67 0.59 -10.78 -5.82
C PRO A 67 -0.60 -9.84 -5.97
N LEU A 68 -1.42 -9.73 -4.92
CA LEU A 68 -2.61 -8.88 -4.91
C LEU A 68 -2.24 -7.40 -4.83
N LEU A 69 -1.26 -7.03 -4.00
CA LEU A 69 -0.72 -5.66 -3.94
C LEU A 69 -0.21 -5.19 -5.32
N ILE A 70 0.51 -6.07 -6.04
CA ILE A 70 0.99 -5.78 -7.40
C ILE A 70 -0.18 -5.66 -8.39
N GLU A 71 -1.17 -6.55 -8.31
CA GLU A 71 -2.36 -6.54 -9.18
C GLU A 71 -3.18 -5.25 -9.00
N LYS A 72 -3.37 -4.82 -7.74
CA LYS A 72 -4.16 -3.64 -7.37
C LYS A 72 -3.43 -2.31 -7.57
N THR A 73 -2.15 -2.34 -7.93
CA THR A 73 -1.36 -1.14 -8.23
C THR A 73 -1.34 -0.84 -9.72
N GLU A 74 -1.68 0.38 -10.14
CA GLU A 74 -1.59 0.82 -11.55
C GLU A 74 -0.32 1.63 -11.85
N MET A 75 0.20 2.43 -10.93
CA MET A 75 1.43 3.19 -11.18
C MET A 75 2.53 2.93 -10.15
N ILE A 76 2.28 3.08 -8.86
CA ILE A 76 3.32 3.04 -7.82
C ILE A 76 2.90 2.14 -6.66
N LEU A 77 3.77 1.20 -6.30
CA LEU A 77 3.67 0.38 -5.09
C LEU A 77 4.79 0.76 -4.13
N VAL A 78 4.45 1.02 -2.87
CA VAL A 78 5.39 1.21 -1.77
C VAL A 78 5.16 0.14 -0.71
N LEU A 79 6.19 -0.61 -0.38
CA LEU A 79 6.22 -1.56 0.73
C LEU A 79 7.16 -1.01 1.80
N SER A 80 6.72 -0.99 3.06
CA SER A 80 7.49 -0.53 4.22
C SER A 80 7.22 -1.44 5.41
N GLY A 81 7.90 -1.22 6.54
CA GLY A 81 7.78 -2.08 7.74
C GLY A 81 8.64 -3.33 7.65
N ILE A 82 9.64 -3.31 6.78
CA ILE A 82 10.55 -4.43 6.50
C ILE A 82 11.89 -4.16 7.19
N LEU A 83 12.43 -5.15 7.90
CA LEU A 83 13.77 -5.04 8.48
C LEU A 83 14.83 -5.20 7.38
N SER A 84 15.95 -4.48 7.49
CA SER A 84 17.02 -4.47 6.49
C SER A 84 17.63 -5.86 6.25
N GLU A 85 17.69 -6.71 7.28
CA GLU A 85 18.14 -8.11 7.15
C GLU A 85 17.21 -8.97 6.26
N GLN A 86 15.97 -8.52 6.03
CA GLN A 86 14.96 -9.20 5.21
C GLN A 86 14.94 -8.70 3.75
N GLU A 87 15.76 -7.71 3.39
CA GLU A 87 15.78 -7.10 2.05
C GLU A 87 15.89 -8.14 0.93
N ASN A 88 16.90 -9.00 1.01
CA ASN A 88 17.17 -10.02 -0.01
C ASN A 88 15.99 -10.98 -0.19
N PHE A 89 15.32 -11.34 0.91
CA PHE A 89 14.17 -12.23 0.88
C PHE A 89 12.98 -11.57 0.17
N VAL A 90 12.67 -10.31 0.49
CA VAL A 90 11.56 -9.59 -0.18
C VAL A 90 11.90 -9.32 -1.64
N ALA A 91 13.15 -8.97 -1.95
CA ALA A 91 13.64 -8.80 -3.31
C ALA A 91 13.48 -10.08 -4.16
N GLU A 92 13.80 -11.25 -3.60
CA GLU A 92 13.58 -12.55 -4.26
C GLU A 92 12.09 -12.77 -4.57
N LYS A 93 11.19 -12.47 -3.64
CA LYS A 93 9.73 -12.60 -3.85
C LYS A 93 9.18 -11.63 -4.89
N LEU A 94 9.69 -10.41 -4.95
CA LEU A 94 9.37 -9.47 -6.03
C LEU A 94 9.86 -9.99 -7.39
N ASN A 95 11.08 -10.53 -7.45
CA ASN A 95 11.65 -11.10 -8.68
C ASN A 95 10.87 -12.32 -9.18
N GLU A 96 10.42 -13.22 -8.28
CA GLU A 96 9.55 -14.35 -8.61
C GLU A 96 8.24 -13.90 -9.28
N LEU A 97 7.76 -12.70 -8.94
CA LEU A 97 6.57 -12.06 -9.50
C LEU A 97 6.87 -11.14 -10.70
N GLY A 98 8.09 -11.17 -11.24
CA GLY A 98 8.51 -10.40 -12.41
C GLY A 98 8.83 -8.93 -12.12
N ILE A 99 8.95 -8.54 -10.85
CA ILE A 99 9.32 -7.18 -10.44
C ILE A 99 10.79 -7.16 -10.02
N SER A 100 11.64 -6.68 -10.93
CA SER A 100 13.09 -6.59 -10.72
C SER A 100 13.64 -5.15 -10.68
N ASP A 101 12.86 -4.16 -11.11
CA ASP A 101 13.24 -2.74 -11.08
C ASP A 101 12.46 -2.02 -9.98
N PHE A 102 13.07 -1.94 -8.79
CA PHE A 102 12.54 -1.22 -7.64
C PHE A 102 13.68 -0.46 -6.94
N LYS A 103 13.31 0.55 -6.16
CA LYS A 103 14.23 1.31 -5.33
C LYS A 103 14.09 0.90 -3.87
N VAL A 104 15.23 0.79 -3.19
CA VAL A 104 15.30 0.59 -1.74
C VAL A 104 15.69 1.91 -1.09
N GLU A 105 14.98 2.29 -0.03
CA GLU A 105 15.41 3.34 0.90
C GLU A 105 15.56 2.72 2.29
N THR A 106 16.59 3.12 3.03
CA THR A 106 16.93 2.56 4.35
C THR A 106 16.91 3.67 5.40
N ASP A 107 16.28 3.40 6.53
CA ASP A 107 16.30 4.24 7.73
C ASP A 107 16.56 3.39 8.98
N GLY A 108 17.80 3.43 9.46
CA GLY A 108 18.24 2.57 10.57
C GLY A 108 18.15 1.09 10.22
N GLU A 109 17.35 0.35 10.99
CA GLU A 109 17.09 -1.08 10.78
C GLU A 109 15.94 -1.36 9.80
N TRP A 110 15.25 -0.32 9.33
CA TRP A 110 14.08 -0.45 8.47
C TRP A 110 14.41 -0.10 7.03
N ILE A 111 13.71 -0.75 6.10
CA ILE A 111 13.73 -0.42 4.69
C ILE A 111 12.33 -0.20 4.13
N SER A 112 12.27 0.54 3.04
CA SER A 112 11.12 0.58 2.14
C SER A 112 11.54 0.23 0.71
N LEU A 113 10.61 -0.38 -0.02
CA LEU A 113 10.75 -0.79 -1.40
C LEU A 113 9.71 -0.03 -2.23
N LYS A 114 10.17 0.67 -3.26
CA LYS A 114 9.31 1.38 -4.21
C LYS A 114 9.44 0.78 -5.60
N PHE A 115 8.34 0.27 -6.12
CA PHE A 115 8.19 -0.11 -7.52
C PHE A 115 7.36 0.93 -8.27
N SER A 116 7.68 1.16 -9.55
CA SER A 116 6.88 2.03 -10.42
C SER A 116 6.72 1.38 -11.79
N ARG A 117 5.48 1.26 -12.27
CA ARG A 117 5.20 0.81 -13.64
C ARG A 117 5.69 1.89 -14.61
N ARG A 118 6.60 1.54 -15.52
CA ARG A 118 7.00 2.42 -16.63
C ARG A 118 5.82 2.58 -17.58
N GLN A 119 5.44 3.82 -17.87
CA GLN A 119 4.55 4.16 -19.00
C GLN A 119 5.30 3.99 -20.33
#